data_AF-A0A3D8P3C7-F1
#
_entry.id   AF-A0A3D8P3C7-F1
#
_cell.length_a   1.000
_cell.length_b   1.000
_cell.length_c   1.000
_cell.angle_alpha   90.00
_cell.angle_beta   90.00
_cell.angle_gamma   90.00
#
_symmetry.space_group_name_H-M   'P 1'
#
loop_
_entity.id
_entity.type
_entity.pdbx_description
1 polymer ?
#
loop_
_entity_poly.entity_id
_entity_poly.type
_entity_poly.pdbx_seq_one_letter_code
_entity_poly.pdbx_strand_id
1 'polypeptide(L)'
;MNRPKLNYLVDALLFLTGLGMAFTGFVRWLAFSSGGGPHGRHWGQEQVFLSLTRHEWADIHRYLALVLVALVIVHIYLHWSWIVTMTRQIFGQER
;
A
#
# COMPACT_ATOMS: atom_id res chain seq x y z
N MET A 1 -13.59 22.74 7.67
CA MET A 1 -12.17 22.49 7.34
C MET A 1 -11.89 22.93 5.91
N ASN A 2 -10.76 23.59 5.65
CA ASN A 2 -10.43 24.09 4.32
C ASN A 2 -10.20 22.89 3.37
N ARG A 3 -10.98 22.79 2.28
CA ARG A 3 -10.86 21.70 1.28
C ARG A 3 -9.42 21.41 0.82
N PRO A 4 -8.56 22.42 0.54
CA PRO A 4 -7.17 22.16 0.16
C PRO A 4 -6.34 21.48 1.27
N LYS A 5 -6.57 21.82 2.54
CA LYS A 5 -5.87 21.20 3.67
C LYS A 5 -6.27 19.74 3.84
N LEU A 6 -7.56 19.43 3.61
CA LEU A 6 -8.06 18.05 3.64
C LEU A 6 -7.45 17.21 2.52
N ASN A 7 -7.42 17.72 1.29
CA ASN A 7 -6.82 17.00 0.17
C ASN A 7 -5.33 16.73 0.41
N TYR A 8 -4.57 17.76 0.82
CA TYR A 8 -3.16 17.60 1.15
C TYR A 8 -2.92 16.57 2.26
N LEU A 9 -3.77 16.56 3.30
CA LEU A 9 -3.68 15.58 4.39
C LEU A 9 -3.94 14.17 3.88
N VAL A 10 -5.00 13.96 3.08
CA VAL A 10 -5.34 12.65 2.52
C VAL A 10 -4.20 12.14 1.63
N ASP A 11 -3.63 13.00 0.79
CA ASP A 11 -2.53 12.65 -0.10
C ASP A 11 -1.25 12.32 0.68
N ALA A 12 -0.94 13.10 1.73
CA ALA A 12 0.20 12.82 2.61
C ALA A 12 0.03 11.49 3.36
N LEU A 13 -1.17 11.21 3.88
CA LEU A 13 -1.47 9.93 4.53
C LEU A 13 -1.37 8.76 3.55
N LEU A 14 -1.84 8.94 2.31
CA LEU A 14 -1.70 7.97 1.23
C LEU A 14 -0.23 7.67 0.92
N PHE A 15 0.59 8.72 0.81
CA PHE A 15 2.01 8.58 0.55
C PHE A 15 2.73 7.82 1.67
N LEU A 16 2.49 8.19 2.93
CA LEU A 16 3.10 7.54 4.09
C LEU A 16 2.64 6.08 4.24
N THR A 17 1.34 5.82 4.06
CA THR A 17 0.79 4.46 4.13
C THR A 17 1.31 3.61 2.98
N GLY A 18 1.43 4.17 1.78
CA GLY A 18 2.03 3.52 0.61
C GLY A 18 3.50 3.16 0.83
N LEU A 19 4.28 4.05 1.45
CA LEU A 19 5.66 3.78 1.87
C LEU A 19 5.74 2.63 2.87
N GLY A 20 4.90 2.65 3.91
CA GLY A 20 4.81 1.54 4.86
C GLY A 20 4.40 0.23 4.21
N MET A 21 3.47 0.28 3.25
CA MET A 21 3.02 -0.88 2.49
C MET A 21 4.14 -1.48 1.64
N ALA A 22 4.88 -0.63 0.92
CA ALA A 22 6.04 -1.03 0.13
C ALA A 22 7.15 -1.61 1.01
N PHE A 23 7.45 -0.96 2.14
CA PHE A 23 8.47 -1.43 3.08
C PHE A 23 8.12 -2.79 3.68
N THR A 24 6.90 -2.97 4.19
CA THR A 24 6.48 -4.26 4.76
C THR A 24 6.40 -5.37 3.71
N GLY A 25 5.98 -5.05 2.48
CA GLY A 25 6.02 -5.99 1.35
C GLY A 25 7.45 -6.39 0.99
N PHE A 26 8.36 -5.41 0.94
CA PHE A 26 9.78 -5.63 0.65
C PHE A 26 10.48 -6.44 1.75
N VAL A 27 10.21 -6.13 3.02
CA VAL A 27 10.68 -6.93 4.16
C VAL A 27 10.19 -8.37 4.05
N ARG A 28 8.92 -8.59 3.69
CA ARG A 28 8.40 -9.96 3.51
C ARG A 28 9.02 -10.68 2.33
N TRP A 29 9.33 -9.97 1.25
CA TRP A 29 10.06 -10.52 0.12
C TRP A 29 11.50 -10.88 0.49
N LEU A 30 12.22 -10.04 1.23
CA LEU A 30 13.60 -10.34 1.67
C LEU A 30 13.67 -11.42 2.75
N ALA A 31 12.82 -11.34 3.77
CA ALA A 31 12.90 -12.18 4.97
C ALA A 31 12.11 -13.49 4.87
N PHE A 32 11.02 -13.53 4.09
CA PHE A 32 10.08 -14.66 4.05
C PHE A 32 9.80 -15.20 2.65
N SER A 33 10.59 -14.81 1.62
CA SER A 33 10.55 -15.44 0.29
C SER A 33 10.95 -16.92 0.40
N SER A 34 9.95 -17.76 0.61
CA SER A 34 10.05 -19.23 0.61
C SER A 34 9.97 -19.81 -0.81
N GLY A 35 10.54 -19.14 -1.81
CA GLY A 35 10.46 -19.55 -3.20
C GLY A 35 11.77 -19.40 -3.94
N GLY A 36 12.72 -20.33 -3.74
CA GLY A 36 13.79 -20.59 -4.72
C GLY A 36 15.23 -20.64 -4.22
N GLY A 37 15.53 -20.42 -2.94
CA GLY A 37 16.88 -20.57 -2.38
C GLY A 37 17.11 -21.96 -1.74
N PRO A 38 18.35 -22.52 -1.72
CA PRO A 38 18.67 -23.86 -1.19
C PRO A 38 18.27 -24.14 0.28
N HIS A 39 17.81 -23.12 1.00
CA HIS A 39 17.36 -23.21 2.40
C HIS A 39 15.85 -23.48 2.54
N GLY A 40 15.17 -23.90 1.45
CA GLY A 40 13.73 -24.20 1.37
C GLY A 40 13.20 -25.36 2.23
N ARG A 41 13.85 -25.73 3.33
CA ARG A 41 13.37 -26.74 4.29
C ARG A 41 13.72 -26.33 5.72
N HIS A 42 12.92 -25.46 6.31
CA HIS A 42 12.74 -25.43 7.76
C HIS A 42 11.25 -25.62 8.06
N TRP A 43 10.86 -26.89 8.06
CA TRP A 43 9.56 -27.32 8.55
C TRP A 43 9.56 -27.10 10.08
N GLY A 44 8.81 -26.09 10.55
CA GLY A 44 8.55 -25.90 11.97
C GLY A 44 9.42 -24.91 12.74
N GLN A 45 10.24 -24.07 12.09
CA GLN A 45 10.85 -22.92 12.77
C GLN A 45 10.14 -21.62 12.41
N GLU A 46 9.69 -20.89 13.43
CA GLU A 46 9.20 -19.53 13.26
C GLU A 46 10.32 -18.67 12.67
N GLN A 47 10.11 -18.20 11.45
CA GLN A 47 10.99 -17.21 10.85
C GLN A 47 10.74 -15.91 11.61
N VAL A 48 11.72 -15.50 12.41
CA VAL A 48 11.68 -14.27 13.21
C VAL A 48 12.59 -13.25 12.51
N PHE A 49 12.03 -12.10 12.15
CA PHE A 49 12.75 -10.98 11.56
C PHE A 49 12.48 -9.72 12.38
N LEU A 50 13.55 -9.04 12.84
CA LEU A 50 13.46 -7.90 13.77
C LEU A 50 12.58 -8.21 15.01
N SER A 51 12.78 -9.39 15.61
CA SER A 51 12.02 -9.86 16.78
C SER A 51 10.53 -10.09 16.56
N LEU A 52 10.03 -9.99 15.32
CA LEU A 52 8.65 -10.27 14.94
C LEU A 52 8.58 -11.51 14.06
N THR A 53 7.57 -12.34 14.30
CA THR A 53 7.27 -13.55 13.52
C THR A 53 6.76 -13.21 12.12
N ARG A 54 6.86 -14.18 11.20
CA ARG A 54 6.24 -14.10 9.87
C ARG A 54 4.75 -13.74 9.92
N HIS A 55 4.04 -14.20 10.94
CA HIS A 55 2.62 -13.94 11.12
C HIS A 55 2.36 -12.49 11.52
N GLU A 56 3.12 -11.95 12.47
CA GLU A 56 3.00 -10.55 12.88
C GLU A 56 3.31 -9.58 11.72
N TRP A 57 4.36 -9.86 10.93
CA TRP A 57 4.64 -9.08 9.72
C TRP A 57 3.52 -9.19 8.68
N ALA A 58 2.88 -10.34 8.55
CA ALA A 58 1.74 -10.52 7.66
C ALA A 58 0.51 -9.73 8.13
N ASP A 59 0.27 -9.68 9.44
CA ASP A 59 -0.83 -8.92 10.02
C ASP A 59 -0.61 -7.41 9.86
N ILE A 60 0.59 -6.90 10.16
CA ILE A 60 0.94 -5.48 9.95
C ILE A 60 0.74 -5.10 8.48
N HIS A 61 1.24 -5.92 7.56
CA HIS A 61 1.07 -5.70 6.12
C HIS A 61 -0.41 -5.70 5.73
N ARG A 62 -1.21 -6.63 6.25
CA ARG A 62 -2.65 -6.71 5.97
C ARG A 62 -3.41 -5.47 6.45
N TYR A 63 -3.12 -4.99 7.66
CA TYR A 63 -3.76 -3.79 8.20
C TYR A 63 -3.36 -2.54 7.41
N LEU A 64 -2.08 -2.40 7.04
CA LEU A 64 -1.62 -1.32 6.17
C LEU A 64 -2.31 -1.36 4.80
N ALA A 65 -2.50 -2.55 4.21
CA ALA A 65 -3.24 -2.69 2.96
C ALA A 65 -4.70 -2.23 3.08
N LEU A 66 -5.37 -2.58 4.19
CA LEU A 66 -6.75 -2.17 4.44
C LEU A 66 -6.87 -0.64 4.59
N VAL A 67 -5.97 -0.02 5.36
CA VAL A 67 -5.91 1.44 5.51
C VAL A 67 -5.62 2.11 4.17
N LEU A 68 -4.68 1.58 3.39
CA LEU A 68 -4.33 2.10 2.08
C LEU A 68 -5.53 2.07 1.13
N VAL A 69 -6.25 0.96 1.06
CA VAL A 69 -7.46 0.83 0.22
C VAL A 69 -8.52 1.85 0.64
N ALA A 70 -8.77 2.00 1.95
CA ALA A 70 -9.73 2.99 2.44
C ALA A 70 -9.33 4.43 2.04
N LEU A 71 -8.05 4.78 2.19
CA LEU A 71 -7.54 6.09 1.78
C LEU A 71 -7.62 6.31 0.27
N VAL A 72 -7.34 5.30 -0.56
CA VAL A 72 -7.49 5.35 -2.02
C VAL A 72 -8.94 5.66 -2.40
N ILE A 73 -9.92 4.99 -1.76
CA ILE A 73 -11.34 5.25 -2.03
C ILE A 73 -11.70 6.71 -1.70
N VAL A 74 -11.27 7.20 -0.54
CA VAL A 74 -11.50 8.59 -0.13
C VAL A 74 -10.83 9.57 -1.10
N HIS A 75 -9.59 9.30 -1.52
CA HIS A 75 -8.88 10.13 -2.49
C HIS A 75 -9.61 10.17 -3.84
N ILE A 76 -10.02 9.03 -4.39
CA ILE A 76 -10.79 8.98 -5.65
C ILE A 76 -12.09 9.77 -5.52
N TYR A 77 -12.80 9.64 -4.40
CA TYR A 77 -14.02 10.41 -4.15
C TYR A 77 -13.76 11.93 -4.13
N LEU A 78 -12.71 12.38 -3.43
CA LEU A 78 -12.34 13.80 -3.36
C LEU A 78 -11.87 14.35 -4.72
N HIS A 79 -11.19 13.53 -5.53
CA HIS A 79 -10.62 13.92 -6.81
C HIS A 79 -11.48 13.56 -8.03
N TRP A 80 -12.68 13.02 -7.83
CA TRP A 80 -13.55 12.51 -8.90
C TRP A 80 -13.79 13.51 -10.05
N SER A 81 -14.04 14.78 -9.72
CA SER A 81 -14.23 15.84 -10.72
C SER A 81 -13.00 16.05 -11.60
N TRP A 82 -11.81 16.02 -10.98
CA TRP A 82 -10.54 16.11 -11.70
C TRP A 82 -10.34 14.89 -12.59
N ILE A 83 -10.59 13.67 -12.09
CA ILE A 83 -10.47 12.42 -12.86
C ILE A 83 -11.33 12.48 -14.12
N VAL A 84 -12.63 12.77 -13.98
CA VAL A 84 -13.56 12.86 -15.14
C VAL A 84 -13.10 13.91 -16.15
N THR A 85 -12.62 15.07 -15.67
CA THR A 85 -12.15 16.16 -16.53
C THR A 85 -10.89 15.73 -17.31
N MET A 86 -9.90 15.14 -16.63
CA MET A 86 -8.69 14.64 -17.26
C MET A 86 -8.96 13.49 -18.23
N THR A 87 -9.81 12.54 -17.87
CA THR A 87 -10.20 11.44 -18.78
C THR A 87 -10.86 11.98 -20.04
N ARG A 88 -11.74 12.99 -19.93
CA ARG A 88 -12.32 13.66 -21.10
C ARG A 88 -11.30 14.41 -21.94
N GLN A 89 -10.29 15.03 -21.34
CA GLN A 89 -9.25 15.72 -22.10
C GLN A 89 -8.31 14.75 -22.83
N ILE A 90 -7.90 13.66 -22.17
CA ILE A 90 -6.98 12.69 -22.74
C ILE A 90 -7.66 11.84 -23.83
N PHE A 91 -8.90 11.39 -23.59
CA PHE A 91 -9.60 10.46 -24.49
C PHE A 91 -10.72 11.12 -25.33
N GLY A 92 -11.08 12.37 -25.03
CA GLY A 92 -12.13 13.10 -25.76
C GLY A 92 -11.60 14.10 -26.79
N GLN A 93 -10.28 14.17 -27.01
CA GLN A 93 -9.71 14.87 -28.17
C GLN A 93 -9.70 13.94 -29.41
N GLU A 94 -10.90 13.61 -29.87
CA GLU A 94 -11.12 13.33 -31.27
C GLU A 94 -12.22 14.29 -31.76
N ARG A 95 -11.80 15.48 -32.21
CA ARG A 95 -12.36 16.30 -33.29
C ARG A 95 -11.75 17.70 -33.30
#